data_AF-A0A7X4B9U6-F1
#
_entry.id   AF-A0A7X4B9U6-F1
#
_cell.length_a   1.000
_cell.length_b   1.000
_cell.length_c   1.000
_cell.angle_alpha   90.00
_cell.angle_beta   90.00
_cell.angle_gamma   90.00
#
_symmetry.space_group_name_H-M   'P 1'
#
loop_
_entity.id
_entity.type
_entity.pdbx_description
1 polymer ?
#
loop_
_entity_poly.entity_id
_entity_poly.type
_entity_poly.pdbx_seq_one_letter_code
_entity_poly.pdbx_strand_id
1 'polypeptide(L)'
;MALDVRDTKLLDLVDPAAEVEQIATNCQFTEGPLWHATGQFLLFSDIPANKMRKWDADTGMTIFRDPSGKSNGLTYDKGGHLIACEHANRRVSLTTADGDVITIASHYQGKRLNSPNDIVVKSDGSLYFTDPPYGLSAAYGAESEKELDFQGVYRLSPDYQTLTLLVDDFDRPNGICFSPDESILYINDTERMHVRAFDVQPDGTITNDRVFGEEEGDNGKPDGMKVDVQGNVYLTGPNGIWVFAPDGTHLGVILIPERAANLAWGDDDWKTLFITASTSVYRVACKIAGVAVP
;
A
#
# COMPACT_ATOMS: atom_id res chain seq x y z
N MET A 1 -23.85 1.13 -11.89
CA MET A 1 -23.20 -0.15 -11.57
C MET A 1 -21.81 0.18 -11.05
N ALA A 2 -21.38 -0.45 -9.97
CA ALA A 2 -20.09 -0.19 -9.33
C ALA A 2 -18.91 -0.91 -10.03
N LEU A 3 -19.16 -1.65 -11.12
CA LEU A 3 -18.16 -2.48 -11.80
C LEU A 3 -18.11 -2.18 -13.31
N ASP A 4 -16.91 -2.04 -13.88
CA ASP A 4 -16.61 -2.22 -15.31
C ASP A 4 -16.07 -3.64 -15.51
N VAL A 5 -16.90 -4.54 -16.05
CA VAL A 5 -16.59 -5.98 -16.14
C VAL A 5 -15.93 -6.30 -17.48
N ARG A 6 -14.69 -6.83 -17.45
CA ARG A 6 -13.96 -7.30 -18.64
C ARG A 6 -13.99 -8.81 -18.78
N ASP A 7 -13.96 -9.52 -17.64
CA ASP A 7 -14.14 -10.96 -17.52
C ASP A 7 -15.20 -11.24 -16.44
N THR A 8 -16.11 -12.18 -16.71
CA THR A 8 -17.19 -12.54 -15.78
C THR A 8 -16.70 -13.08 -14.43
N LYS A 9 -15.46 -13.57 -14.33
CA LYS A 9 -14.85 -13.98 -13.05
C LYS A 9 -14.79 -12.84 -12.04
N LEU A 10 -14.80 -11.57 -12.46
CA LEU A 10 -14.92 -10.44 -11.52
C LEU A 10 -16.18 -10.55 -10.66
N LEU A 11 -17.26 -11.11 -11.21
CA LEU A 11 -18.54 -11.27 -10.51
C LEU A 11 -18.49 -12.35 -9.43
N ASP A 12 -17.49 -13.24 -9.45
CA ASP A 12 -17.23 -14.20 -8.38
C ASP A 12 -16.53 -13.53 -7.19
N LEU A 13 -15.87 -12.39 -7.43
CA LEU A 13 -15.10 -11.64 -6.42
C LEU A 13 -15.90 -10.51 -5.77
N VAL A 14 -16.76 -9.82 -6.53
CA VAL A 14 -17.57 -8.70 -6.04
C VAL A 14 -19.00 -8.83 -6.56
N ASP A 15 -19.98 -8.55 -5.72
CA ASP A 15 -21.38 -8.56 -6.14
C ASP A 15 -21.67 -7.36 -7.06
N PRO A 16 -22.32 -7.53 -8.23
CA PRO A 16 -22.76 -6.40 -9.07
C PRO A 16 -23.63 -5.36 -8.35
N ALA A 17 -24.33 -5.78 -7.28
CA ALA A 17 -25.14 -4.93 -6.43
C ALA A 17 -24.38 -4.37 -5.22
N ALA A 18 -23.09 -4.68 -5.05
CA ALA A 18 -22.28 -4.10 -3.99
C ALA A 18 -22.23 -2.57 -4.12
N GLU A 19 -22.44 -1.89 -3.00
CA GLU A 19 -22.39 -0.43 -2.93
C GLU A 19 -20.98 0.01 -2.54
N VAL A 20 -20.49 1.06 -3.20
CA VAL A 20 -19.28 1.77 -2.80
C VAL A 20 -19.71 2.88 -1.85
N GLU A 21 -19.51 2.65 -0.56
CA GLU A 21 -19.92 3.55 0.51
C GLU A 21 -18.78 4.50 0.87
N GLN A 22 -19.05 5.82 0.88
CA GLN A 22 -18.10 6.80 1.42
C GLN A 22 -18.23 6.84 2.95
N ILE A 23 -17.16 6.49 3.66
CA ILE A 23 -17.17 6.38 5.13
C ILE A 23 -16.44 7.54 5.84
N ALA A 24 -15.57 8.24 5.11
CA ALA A 24 -14.87 9.43 5.58
C ALA A 24 -14.57 10.38 4.43
N THR A 25 -14.48 11.67 4.70
CA THR A 25 -14.11 12.72 3.73
C THR A 25 -13.52 13.94 4.45
N ASN A 26 -13.19 15.01 3.72
CA ASN A 26 -12.51 16.22 4.18
C ASN A 26 -11.03 16.00 4.59
N CYS A 27 -10.35 15.04 3.98
CA CYS A 27 -8.89 14.91 4.03
C CYS A 27 -8.23 15.71 2.90
N GLN A 28 -6.90 15.90 2.96
CA GLN A 28 -6.15 16.55 1.88
C GLN A 28 -5.69 15.54 0.83
N PHE A 29 -5.12 14.41 1.25
CA PHE A 29 -4.84 13.27 0.37
C PHE A 29 -4.67 12.00 1.23
N THR A 30 -5.57 11.04 1.07
CA THR A 30 -5.64 9.81 1.85
C THR A 30 -4.79 8.70 1.24
N GLU A 31 -4.11 7.93 2.09
CA GLU A 31 -3.14 6.90 1.70
C GLU A 31 -2.96 5.84 2.80
N GLY A 32 -2.23 4.77 2.49
CA GLY A 32 -1.75 3.74 3.42
C GLY A 32 -2.79 3.22 4.42
N PRO A 33 -3.98 2.75 3.98
CA PRO A 33 -4.97 2.16 4.87
C PRO A 33 -4.44 0.88 5.51
N LEU A 34 -4.75 0.68 6.79
CA LEU A 34 -4.34 -0.48 7.58
C LEU A 34 -5.42 -0.84 8.60
N TRP A 35 -5.94 -2.05 8.53
CA TRP A 35 -6.97 -2.52 9.46
C TRP A 35 -6.37 -3.02 10.77
N HIS A 36 -6.90 -2.56 11.90
CA HIS A 36 -6.53 -3.01 13.23
C HIS A 36 -7.60 -3.98 13.78
N ALA A 37 -7.45 -5.27 13.50
CA ALA A 37 -8.48 -6.30 13.71
C ALA A 37 -8.96 -6.47 15.16
N THR A 38 -8.10 -6.33 16.17
CA THR A 38 -8.57 -6.48 17.57
C THR A 38 -9.29 -5.23 18.10
N GLY A 39 -9.03 -4.10 17.46
CA GLY A 39 -9.58 -2.79 17.83
C GLY A 39 -10.76 -2.36 16.96
N GLN A 40 -11.01 -3.08 15.86
CA GLN A 40 -12.07 -2.82 14.89
C GLN A 40 -12.04 -1.39 14.34
N PHE A 41 -10.87 -0.95 13.89
CA PHE A 41 -10.71 0.35 13.26
C PHE A 41 -9.72 0.33 12.11
N LEU A 42 -9.91 1.25 11.17
CA LEU A 42 -9.01 1.51 10.07
C LEU A 42 -8.06 2.66 10.43
N LEU A 43 -6.75 2.46 10.32
CA LEU A 43 -5.78 3.55 10.25
C LEU A 43 -5.54 3.93 8.79
N PHE A 44 -5.25 5.19 8.53
CA PHE A 44 -4.80 5.64 7.21
C PHE A 44 -4.07 6.99 7.35
N SER A 45 -3.26 7.32 6.36
CA SER A 45 -2.50 8.56 6.31
C SER A 45 -3.27 9.66 5.58
N ASP A 46 -3.20 10.89 6.09
CA ASP A 46 -3.62 12.14 5.42
C ASP A 46 -2.35 12.97 5.19
N ILE A 47 -1.63 12.64 4.10
CA ILE A 47 -0.21 12.97 3.92
C ILE A 47 0.03 14.48 4.01
N PRO A 48 -0.66 15.34 3.23
CA PRO A 48 -0.35 16.77 3.22
C PRO A 48 -0.80 17.45 4.52
N ALA A 49 -1.81 16.90 5.21
CA ALA A 49 -2.23 17.36 6.53
C ALA A 49 -1.28 16.94 7.65
N ASN A 50 -0.28 16.11 7.37
CA ASN A 50 0.68 15.56 8.33
C ASN A 50 0.00 14.80 9.49
N LYS A 51 -1.10 14.09 9.20
CA LYS A 51 -1.89 13.37 10.20
C LYS A 51 -2.04 11.91 9.83
N MET A 52 -1.99 11.04 10.84
CA MET A 52 -2.54 9.70 10.73
C MET A 52 -3.95 9.73 11.29
N ARG A 53 -4.90 9.25 10.51
CA ARG A 53 -6.32 9.18 10.84
C ARG A 53 -6.68 7.79 11.34
N LYS A 54 -7.75 7.74 12.12
CA LYS A 54 -8.43 6.51 12.52
C LYS A 54 -9.89 6.63 12.12
N TRP A 55 -10.49 5.56 11.65
CA TRP A 55 -11.93 5.45 11.43
C TRP A 55 -12.47 4.18 12.08
N ASP A 56 -13.55 4.32 12.84
CA ASP A 56 -14.38 3.20 13.29
C ASP A 56 -15.86 3.54 13.13
N ALA A 57 -16.71 2.50 13.14
CA ALA A 57 -18.14 2.65 12.88
C ALA A 57 -18.88 3.47 13.96
N ASP A 58 -18.37 3.51 15.19
CA ASP A 58 -19.03 4.15 16.32
C ASP A 58 -18.76 5.66 16.37
N THR A 59 -17.52 6.06 16.06
CA THR A 59 -17.05 7.45 16.23
C THR A 59 -16.74 8.16 14.91
N GLY A 60 -16.69 7.42 13.80
CA GLY A 60 -16.29 7.94 12.50
C GLY A 60 -14.80 8.29 12.45
N MET A 61 -14.44 9.27 11.61
CA MET A 61 -13.03 9.66 11.42
C MET A 61 -12.52 10.57 12.56
N THR A 62 -11.45 10.13 13.21
CA THR A 62 -10.71 10.87 14.25
C THR A 62 -9.20 10.95 13.92
N ILE A 63 -8.44 11.67 14.75
CA ILE A 63 -6.97 11.75 14.62
C ILE A 63 -6.35 10.67 15.50
N PHE A 64 -5.49 9.83 14.91
CA PHE A 64 -4.68 8.86 15.64
C PHE A 64 -3.33 9.45 16.05
N ARG A 65 -2.66 10.19 15.15
CA ARG A 65 -1.34 10.80 15.39
C ARG A 65 -1.21 12.15 14.68
N ASP A 66 -0.69 13.13 15.40
CA ASP A 66 -0.38 14.48 14.91
C ASP A 66 0.80 15.08 15.71
N PRO A 67 1.96 15.37 15.10
CA PRO A 67 2.30 15.15 13.68
C PRO A 67 2.63 13.68 13.39
N SER A 68 2.40 13.24 12.14
CA SER A 68 2.71 11.87 11.67
C SER A 68 4.07 11.72 10.99
N GLY A 69 4.78 12.81 10.71
CA GLY A 69 5.97 12.79 9.85
C GLY A 69 5.62 12.70 8.36
N LYS A 70 4.38 13.09 8.00
CA LYS A 70 3.74 12.84 6.71
C LYS A 70 3.86 11.36 6.37
N SER A 71 3.33 10.52 7.26
CA SER A 71 3.26 9.08 7.04
C SER A 71 2.54 8.79 5.74
N ASN A 72 2.93 7.71 5.06
CA ASN A 72 2.28 7.20 3.86
C ASN A 72 1.82 5.75 4.12
N GLY A 73 2.44 4.75 3.49
CA GLY A 73 2.16 3.33 3.69
C GLY A 73 2.38 2.87 5.13
N LEU A 74 1.47 2.00 5.59
CA LEU A 74 1.41 1.47 6.95
C LEU A 74 1.34 -0.05 6.93
N THR A 75 1.98 -0.72 7.88
CA THR A 75 1.79 -2.15 8.16
C THR A 75 1.99 -2.42 9.66
N TYR A 76 1.66 -3.62 10.11
CA TYR A 76 2.17 -4.15 11.38
C TYR A 76 3.39 -5.03 11.15
N ASP A 77 4.31 -5.07 12.11
CA ASP A 77 5.30 -6.14 12.18
C ASP A 77 4.70 -7.41 12.83
N LYS A 78 5.48 -8.49 12.91
CA LYS A 78 5.04 -9.75 13.54
C LYS A 78 4.79 -9.65 15.05
N GLY A 79 5.24 -8.56 15.69
CA GLY A 79 4.99 -8.24 17.10
C GLY A 79 3.76 -7.37 17.31
N GLY A 80 3.06 -6.95 16.23
CA GLY A 80 1.93 -6.03 16.30
C GLY A 80 2.33 -4.56 16.44
N HIS A 81 3.61 -4.21 16.26
CA HIS A 81 4.04 -2.82 16.25
C HIS A 81 3.64 -2.15 14.94
N LEU A 82 3.13 -0.91 15.03
CA LEU A 82 2.81 -0.12 13.84
C LEU A 82 4.11 0.33 13.17
N ILE A 83 4.26 -0.03 11.90
CA ILE A 83 5.33 0.39 11.01
C ILE A 83 4.77 1.44 10.04
N ALA A 84 5.52 2.51 9.82
CA ALA A 84 5.13 3.57 8.90
C ALA A 84 6.29 3.98 7.98
N CYS A 85 5.96 4.15 6.71
CA CYS A 85 6.75 4.93 5.77
C CYS A 85 6.53 6.42 6.03
N GLU A 86 7.59 7.20 6.30
CA GLU A 86 7.49 8.63 6.61
C GLU A 86 8.22 9.47 5.55
N HIS A 87 7.45 10.24 4.77
CA HIS A 87 8.00 11.08 3.72
C HIS A 87 8.87 12.22 4.28
N ALA A 88 8.37 13.00 5.25
CA ALA A 88 9.07 14.20 5.72
C ALA A 88 10.40 13.86 6.43
N ASN A 89 10.42 12.71 7.11
CA ASN A 89 11.59 12.26 7.86
C ASN A 89 12.52 11.36 7.02
N ARG A 90 12.08 10.93 5.82
CA ARG A 90 12.82 10.05 4.89
C ARG A 90 13.26 8.75 5.59
N ARG A 91 12.30 8.08 6.23
CA ARG A 91 12.56 6.88 7.04
C ARG A 91 11.40 5.89 7.02
N VAL A 92 11.70 4.65 7.39
CA VAL A 92 10.72 3.70 7.93
C VAL A 92 10.84 3.78 9.46
N SER A 93 9.69 3.93 10.13
CA SER A 93 9.61 4.00 11.59
C SER A 93 8.80 2.86 12.18
N LEU A 94 9.07 2.57 13.46
CA LEU A 94 8.33 1.62 14.29
C LEU A 94 7.76 2.36 15.49
N THR A 95 6.50 2.09 15.82
CA THR A 95 5.86 2.56 17.05
C THR A 95 5.94 1.47 18.11
N THR A 96 6.65 1.72 19.21
CA THR A 96 6.78 0.76 20.32
C THR A 96 5.46 0.61 21.07
N ALA A 97 5.34 -0.42 21.90
CA ALA A 97 4.17 -0.63 22.76
C ALA A 97 3.88 0.55 23.70
N ASP A 98 4.92 1.28 24.12
CA ASP A 98 4.81 2.47 24.97
C ASP A 98 4.47 3.75 24.17
N GLY A 99 4.39 3.64 22.83
CA GLY A 99 4.01 4.73 21.93
C GLY A 99 5.19 5.52 21.34
N ASP A 100 6.43 5.17 21.65
CA ASP A 100 7.62 5.83 21.09
C ASP A 100 7.77 5.51 19.60
N VAL A 101 8.12 6.52 18.79
CA VAL A 101 8.35 6.35 17.34
C VAL A 101 9.85 6.35 17.05
N ILE A 102 10.40 5.17 16.76
CA ILE A 102 11.84 4.98 16.50
C ILE A 102 12.11 4.74 15.01
N THR A 103 13.28 5.17 14.54
CA THR A 103 13.74 4.92 13.17
C THR A 103 14.27 3.49 13.06
N ILE A 104 13.78 2.72 12.07
CA ILE A 104 14.30 1.38 11.75
C ILE A 104 15.00 1.30 10.39
N ALA A 105 14.74 2.24 9.48
CA ALA A 105 15.56 2.46 8.29
C ALA A 105 15.53 3.92 7.87
N SER A 106 16.67 4.49 7.48
CA SER A 106 16.74 5.90 7.02
C SER A 106 17.85 6.18 6.00
N HIS A 107 18.85 5.30 5.93
CA HIS A 107 20.00 5.46 5.04
C HIS A 107 20.33 4.13 4.36
N TYR A 108 20.83 4.22 3.14
CA TYR A 108 21.45 3.13 2.41
C TYR A 108 22.84 3.57 1.95
N GLN A 109 23.87 2.80 2.31
CA GLN A 109 25.28 3.10 1.99
C GLN A 109 25.70 4.54 2.37
N GLY A 110 25.23 5.04 3.51
CA GLY A 110 25.55 6.37 4.04
C GLY A 110 24.78 7.54 3.41
N LYS A 111 23.95 7.30 2.39
CA LYS A 111 23.04 8.27 1.79
C LYS A 111 21.64 8.10 2.36
N ARG A 112 20.90 9.20 2.57
CA ARG A 112 19.50 9.14 3.02
C ARG A 112 18.63 8.45 1.96
N LEU A 113 17.67 7.65 2.41
CA LEU A 113 16.56 7.16 1.57
C LEU A 113 15.84 8.35 0.91
N ASN A 114 15.17 8.15 -0.22
CA ASN A 114 14.43 9.21 -0.92
C ASN A 114 13.24 9.66 -0.07
N SER A 115 12.22 8.83 0.02
CA SER A 115 11.03 9.00 0.84
C SER A 115 10.24 7.70 0.76
N PRO A 116 10.46 6.75 1.70
CA PRO A 116 9.75 5.46 1.71
C PRO A 116 8.25 5.66 1.54
N ASN A 117 7.60 4.86 0.69
CA ASN A 117 6.26 5.16 0.20
C ASN A 117 5.23 4.10 0.62
N ASP A 118 5.34 2.86 0.14
CA ASP A 118 4.50 1.73 0.58
C ASP A 118 5.36 0.59 1.15
N ILE A 119 4.76 -0.25 1.97
CA ILE A 119 5.45 -1.28 2.76
C ILE A 119 4.60 -2.52 2.98
N VAL A 120 5.24 -3.69 2.95
CA VAL A 120 4.62 -4.98 3.28
C VAL A 120 5.54 -5.79 4.20
N VAL A 121 4.94 -6.50 5.14
CA VAL A 121 5.63 -7.46 6.01
C VAL A 121 5.51 -8.87 5.45
N LYS A 122 6.62 -9.60 5.44
CA LYS A 122 6.67 -11.02 5.10
C LYS A 122 6.44 -11.86 6.35
N SER A 123 5.96 -13.09 6.21
CA SER A 123 5.72 -14.04 7.31
C SER A 123 6.94 -14.32 8.18
N ASP A 124 8.16 -14.16 7.65
CA ASP A 124 9.43 -14.28 8.38
C ASP A 124 9.81 -13.04 9.21
N GLY A 125 9.01 -11.98 9.14
CA GLY A 125 9.22 -10.71 9.82
C GLY A 125 10.03 -9.68 9.03
N SER A 126 10.53 -10.01 7.84
CA SER A 126 11.23 -9.05 6.99
C SER A 126 10.24 -8.02 6.46
N LEU A 127 10.68 -6.78 6.32
CA LEU A 127 9.89 -5.71 5.71
C LEU A 127 10.39 -5.43 4.30
N TYR A 128 9.48 -5.24 3.35
CA TYR A 128 9.79 -4.86 1.98
C TYR A 128 9.09 -3.54 1.68
N PHE A 129 9.82 -2.55 1.16
CA PHE A 129 9.26 -1.22 0.93
C PHE A 129 9.85 -0.55 -0.31
N THR A 130 9.10 0.39 -0.87
CA THR A 130 9.49 1.19 -2.03
C THR A 130 9.98 2.57 -1.60
N ASP A 131 10.95 3.12 -2.33
CA ASP A 131 11.59 4.41 -2.01
C ASP A 131 11.61 5.39 -3.21
N PRO A 132 10.44 5.78 -3.74
CA PRO A 132 10.32 6.85 -4.73
C PRO A 132 10.57 8.23 -4.10
N PRO A 133 10.73 9.31 -4.89
CA PRO A 133 11.08 10.64 -4.38
C PRO A 133 9.84 11.55 -4.15
N TYR A 134 8.62 11.01 -4.08
CA TYR A 134 7.40 11.83 -3.95
C TYR A 134 7.42 12.77 -2.72
N GLY A 135 7.97 12.27 -1.60
CA GLY A 135 8.12 12.99 -0.35
C GLY A 135 9.22 14.06 -0.34
N LEU A 136 10.00 14.20 -1.41
CA LEU A 136 10.99 15.28 -1.58
C LEU A 136 10.36 16.61 -2.01
N SER A 137 9.04 16.75 -1.85
CA SER A 137 8.26 17.94 -2.16
C SER A 137 7.59 18.49 -0.91
N ALA A 138 7.39 19.82 -0.85
CA ALA A 138 6.73 20.46 0.29
C ALA A 138 5.28 20.00 0.50
N ALA A 139 4.59 19.55 -0.55
CA ALA A 139 3.23 19.04 -0.47
C ALA A 139 3.20 17.68 0.27
N TYR A 140 3.98 16.71 -0.19
CA TYR A 140 3.89 15.32 0.27
C TYR A 140 4.94 14.93 1.31
N GLY A 141 5.93 15.77 1.58
CA GLY A 141 6.97 15.52 2.57
C GLY A 141 7.68 16.81 2.97
N ALA A 142 9.00 16.83 2.85
CA ALA A 142 9.83 17.99 3.05
C ALA A 142 10.65 18.25 1.78
N GLU A 143 10.66 19.50 1.32
CA GLU A 143 11.45 19.89 0.14
C GLU A 143 12.94 19.64 0.40
N SER A 144 13.54 18.79 -0.41
CA SER A 144 14.92 18.32 -0.23
C SER A 144 15.42 17.68 -1.52
N GLU A 145 16.71 17.77 -1.78
CA GLU A 145 17.32 17.08 -2.91
C GLU A 145 17.51 15.57 -2.64
N LYS A 146 17.47 14.80 -3.72
CA LYS A 146 17.75 13.36 -3.70
C LYS A 146 19.24 13.12 -3.42
N GLU A 147 19.55 12.13 -2.59
CA GLU A 147 20.95 11.72 -2.33
C GLU A 147 21.34 10.44 -3.08
N LEU A 148 20.39 9.50 -3.21
CA LEU A 148 20.54 8.28 -4.00
C LEU A 148 20.31 8.60 -5.48
N ASP A 149 21.09 7.98 -6.37
CA ASP A 149 20.99 8.28 -7.80
C ASP A 149 19.81 7.53 -8.48
N PHE A 150 19.13 6.66 -7.74
CA PHE A 150 18.03 5.79 -8.17
C PHE A 150 16.79 5.87 -7.25
N GLN A 151 15.76 5.09 -7.54
CA GLN A 151 14.58 4.84 -6.70
C GLN A 151 14.51 3.34 -6.42
N GLY A 152 14.78 2.95 -5.17
CA GLY A 152 14.99 1.55 -4.82
C GLY A 152 13.75 0.85 -4.28
N VAL A 153 13.76 -0.47 -4.38
CA VAL A 153 12.94 -1.35 -3.56
C VAL A 153 13.87 -2.07 -2.61
N TYR A 154 13.54 -2.05 -1.32
CA TYR A 154 14.42 -2.57 -0.28
C TYR A 154 13.76 -3.69 0.50
N ARG A 155 14.60 -4.58 1.03
CA ARG A 155 14.28 -5.50 2.11
C ARG A 155 15.03 -5.09 3.38
N LEU A 156 14.32 -4.95 4.48
CA LEU A 156 14.88 -4.82 5.82
C LEU A 156 14.73 -6.16 6.54
N SER A 157 15.82 -6.67 7.13
CA SER A 157 15.84 -7.93 7.88
C SER A 157 14.90 -7.89 9.09
N PRO A 158 14.42 -9.06 9.58
CA PRO A 158 13.48 -9.12 10.71
C PRO A 158 13.99 -8.48 12.03
N ASP A 159 15.30 -8.36 12.20
CA ASP A 159 15.96 -7.70 13.34
C ASP A 159 16.19 -6.19 13.12
N TYR A 160 15.74 -5.67 11.98
CA TYR A 160 15.88 -4.29 11.54
C TYR A 160 17.33 -3.80 11.39
N GLN A 161 18.30 -4.71 11.24
CA GLN A 161 19.72 -4.34 11.16
C GLN A 161 20.26 -4.24 9.74
N THR A 162 19.73 -5.02 8.80
CA THR A 162 20.29 -5.16 7.46
C THR A 162 19.30 -4.68 6.40
N LEU A 163 19.62 -3.55 5.78
CA LEU A 163 18.89 -3.01 4.65
C LEU A 163 19.55 -3.46 3.33
N THR A 164 18.82 -4.22 2.53
CA THR A 164 19.27 -4.78 1.25
C THR A 164 18.51 -4.12 0.11
N LEU A 165 19.22 -3.57 -0.88
CA LEU A 165 18.61 -3.12 -2.14
C LEU A 165 18.28 -4.35 -2.98
N LEU A 166 17.03 -4.47 -3.44
CA LEU A 166 16.56 -5.57 -4.26
C LEU A 166 16.60 -5.23 -5.75
N VAL A 167 16.18 -4.03 -6.11
CA VAL A 167 16.05 -3.54 -7.49
C VAL A 167 15.96 -2.01 -7.50
N ASP A 168 16.52 -1.37 -8.53
CA ASP A 168 16.70 0.09 -8.62
C ASP A 168 16.40 0.70 -10.00
N ASP A 169 15.79 -0.06 -10.91
CA ASP A 169 15.53 0.33 -12.31
C ASP A 169 14.08 0.77 -12.59
N PHE A 170 13.26 0.91 -11.54
CA PHE A 170 11.94 1.54 -11.60
C PHE A 170 12.04 3.05 -11.84
N ASP A 171 11.07 3.66 -12.52
CA ASP A 171 10.97 5.12 -12.57
C ASP A 171 10.33 5.65 -11.27
N ARG A 172 9.17 5.09 -10.89
CA ARG A 172 8.50 5.38 -9.62
C ARG A 172 7.95 4.10 -8.98
N PRO A 173 8.80 3.31 -8.27
CA PRO A 173 8.31 2.15 -7.54
C PRO A 173 7.33 2.63 -6.47
N ASN A 174 6.15 2.01 -6.39
CA ASN A 174 5.09 2.51 -5.51
C ASN A 174 4.45 1.39 -4.68
N GLY A 175 3.28 0.88 -5.05
CA GLY A 175 2.63 -0.22 -4.33
C GLY A 175 3.42 -1.52 -4.37
N ILE A 176 3.36 -2.26 -3.27
CA ILE A 176 4.08 -3.52 -3.08
C ILE A 176 3.25 -4.53 -2.30
N CYS A 177 3.17 -5.77 -2.78
CA CYS A 177 2.50 -6.85 -2.05
C CYS A 177 3.00 -8.24 -2.47
N PHE A 178 2.83 -9.23 -1.60
CA PHE A 178 3.14 -10.62 -1.89
C PHE A 178 1.92 -11.37 -2.46
N SER A 179 2.17 -12.44 -3.21
CA SER A 179 1.20 -13.52 -3.38
C SER A 179 0.84 -14.15 -2.02
N PRO A 180 -0.29 -14.89 -1.90
CA PRO A 180 -0.72 -15.43 -0.60
C PRO A 180 0.28 -16.39 0.04
N ASP A 181 1.07 -17.08 -0.78
CA ASP A 181 2.13 -17.99 -0.35
C ASP A 181 3.51 -17.33 -0.27
N GLU A 182 3.58 -16.02 -0.53
CA GLU A 182 4.80 -15.19 -0.53
C GLU A 182 5.90 -15.65 -1.48
N SER A 183 5.56 -16.47 -2.48
CA SER A 183 6.50 -16.92 -3.51
C SER A 183 6.72 -15.87 -4.60
N ILE A 184 5.79 -14.93 -4.77
CA ILE A 184 5.85 -13.83 -5.73
C ILE A 184 5.75 -12.50 -4.99
N LEU A 185 6.62 -11.55 -5.33
CA LEU A 185 6.53 -10.14 -4.94
C LEU A 185 6.07 -9.32 -6.15
N TYR A 186 4.96 -8.60 -5.99
CA TYR A 186 4.45 -7.67 -6.98
C TYR A 186 4.83 -6.25 -6.61
N ILE A 187 5.28 -5.48 -7.59
CA ILE A 187 5.71 -4.09 -7.42
C ILE A 187 5.26 -3.32 -8.64
N ASN A 188 4.53 -2.22 -8.45
CA ASN A 188 4.12 -1.38 -9.57
C ASN A 188 5.07 -0.21 -9.81
N ASP A 189 4.98 0.34 -11.02
CA ASP A 189 5.65 1.57 -11.44
C ASP A 189 4.60 2.58 -11.89
N THR A 190 4.39 3.62 -11.07
CA THR A 190 3.36 4.64 -11.32
C THR A 190 3.54 5.32 -12.68
N GLU A 191 4.78 5.62 -13.09
CA GLU A 191 5.04 6.40 -14.30
C GLU A 191 5.10 5.52 -15.55
N ARG A 192 5.43 4.23 -15.40
CA ARG A 192 5.42 3.27 -16.50
C ARG A 192 4.08 2.52 -16.65
N MET A 193 3.11 2.76 -15.77
CA MET A 193 1.75 2.20 -15.84
C MET A 193 1.74 0.66 -15.84
N HIS A 194 2.65 0.01 -15.11
CA HIS A 194 2.72 -1.44 -15.06
C HIS A 194 2.96 -2.01 -13.67
N VAL A 195 2.75 -3.32 -13.54
CA VAL A 195 3.14 -4.14 -12.41
C VAL A 195 4.17 -5.15 -12.87
N ARG A 196 5.29 -5.24 -12.14
CA ARG A 196 6.26 -6.33 -12.29
C ARG A 196 6.05 -7.35 -11.18
N ALA A 197 6.27 -8.62 -11.51
CA ALA A 197 6.27 -9.74 -10.59
C ALA A 197 7.67 -10.36 -10.53
N PHE A 198 8.09 -10.75 -9.33
CA PHE A 198 9.39 -11.36 -9.10
C PHE A 198 9.26 -12.59 -8.22
N ASP A 199 10.07 -13.61 -8.49
CA ASP A 199 10.14 -14.81 -7.66
C ASP A 199 11.01 -14.56 -6.44
N VAL A 200 10.43 -14.76 -5.25
CA VAL A 200 11.09 -14.54 -3.95
C VAL A 200 11.96 -15.74 -3.61
N GLN A 201 13.25 -15.50 -3.41
CA GLN A 201 14.21 -16.54 -3.07
C GLN A 201 14.23 -16.82 -1.56
N PRO A 202 14.75 -17.99 -1.12
CA PRO A 202 14.82 -18.33 0.30
C PRO A 202 15.60 -17.35 1.18
N ASP A 203 16.53 -16.58 0.60
CA ASP A 203 17.30 -15.54 1.30
C ASP A 203 16.61 -14.15 1.31
N GLY A 204 15.42 -14.05 0.70
CA GLY A 204 14.65 -12.82 0.56
C GLY A 204 15.06 -11.93 -0.62
N THR A 205 16.01 -12.36 -1.45
CA THR A 205 16.27 -11.71 -2.74
C THR A 205 15.17 -12.03 -3.76
N ILE A 206 15.18 -11.33 -4.90
CA ILE A 206 14.16 -11.48 -5.94
C ILE A 206 14.80 -11.79 -7.29
N THR A 207 14.13 -12.60 -8.11
CA THR A 207 14.59 -12.98 -9.46
C THR A 207 13.41 -13.09 -10.44
N ASN A 208 13.68 -13.49 -11.69
CA ASN A 208 12.66 -13.77 -12.71
C ASN A 208 11.67 -12.60 -12.94
N ASP A 209 12.23 -11.40 -13.09
CA ASP A 209 11.49 -10.19 -13.44
C ASP A 209 10.63 -10.42 -14.70
N ARG A 210 9.35 -10.09 -14.58
CA ARG A 210 8.36 -10.13 -15.66
C ARG A 210 7.28 -9.09 -15.42
N VAL A 211 6.77 -8.50 -16.51
CA VAL A 211 5.54 -7.71 -16.45
C VAL A 211 4.38 -8.66 -16.16
N PHE A 212 3.62 -8.36 -15.10
CA PHE A 212 2.43 -9.11 -14.69
C PHE A 212 1.16 -8.51 -15.28
N GLY A 213 1.05 -7.18 -15.27
CA GLY A 213 -0.11 -6.46 -15.78
C GLY A 213 0.25 -5.02 -16.13
N GLU A 214 -0.50 -4.44 -17.06
CA GLU A 214 -0.37 -3.05 -17.49
C GLU A 214 -1.72 -2.37 -17.36
N GLU A 215 -1.71 -1.13 -16.87
CA GLU A 215 -2.91 -0.29 -16.79
C GLU A 215 -2.96 0.69 -17.95
N GLU A 216 -4.17 1.01 -18.39
CA GLU A 216 -4.40 1.95 -19.48
C GLU A 216 -5.54 2.91 -19.17
N GLY A 217 -5.46 4.11 -19.75
CA GLY A 217 -6.48 5.15 -19.61
C GLY A 217 -6.03 6.33 -18.76
N ASP A 218 -7.00 7.21 -18.49
CA ASP A 218 -6.82 8.45 -17.74
C ASP A 218 -7.50 8.36 -16.37
N ASN A 219 -7.34 9.40 -15.53
CA ASN A 219 -8.02 9.51 -14.23
C ASN A 219 -7.60 8.45 -13.20
N GLY A 220 -6.30 8.19 -13.11
CA GLY A 220 -5.68 7.28 -12.15
C GLY A 220 -4.35 6.76 -12.67
N LYS A 221 -3.57 6.14 -11.79
CA LYS A 221 -2.30 5.47 -12.09
C LYS A 221 -2.11 4.32 -11.08
N PRO A 222 -1.23 3.34 -11.36
CA PRO A 222 -0.82 2.36 -10.37
C PRO A 222 -0.29 3.06 -9.13
N ASP A 223 -0.82 2.71 -7.96
CA ASP A 223 -0.45 3.31 -6.68
C ASP A 223 -0.42 2.22 -5.60
N GLY A 224 -1.36 2.15 -4.67
CA GLY A 224 -1.46 1.03 -3.73
C GLY A 224 -1.98 -0.26 -4.38
N MET A 225 -1.49 -1.39 -3.87
CA MET A 225 -1.95 -2.72 -4.29
C MET A 225 -1.96 -3.74 -3.15
N LYS A 226 -2.85 -4.73 -3.24
CA LYS A 226 -2.98 -5.85 -2.30
C LYS A 226 -3.48 -7.10 -3.02
N VAL A 227 -3.44 -8.24 -2.33
CA VAL A 227 -3.83 -9.55 -2.87
C VAL A 227 -4.87 -10.21 -1.96
N ASP A 228 -5.85 -10.88 -2.57
CA ASP A 228 -6.81 -11.71 -1.84
C ASP A 228 -6.31 -13.14 -1.59
N VAL A 229 -6.99 -13.91 -0.74
CA VAL A 229 -6.56 -15.28 -0.39
C VAL A 229 -6.60 -16.28 -1.56
N GLN A 230 -7.18 -15.91 -2.70
CA GLN A 230 -7.18 -16.71 -3.94
C GLN A 230 -6.07 -16.28 -4.91
N GLY A 231 -5.32 -15.24 -4.58
CA GLY A 231 -4.20 -14.74 -5.38
C GLY A 231 -4.60 -13.68 -6.41
N ASN A 232 -5.83 -13.17 -6.41
CA ASN A 232 -6.18 -12.06 -7.28
C ASN A 232 -5.52 -10.78 -6.77
N VAL A 233 -4.94 -10.00 -7.69
CA VAL A 233 -4.24 -8.76 -7.39
C VAL A 233 -5.20 -7.59 -7.61
N TYR A 234 -5.36 -6.75 -6.58
CA TYR A 234 -6.18 -5.55 -6.59
C TYR A 234 -5.24 -4.36 -6.56
N LEU A 235 -5.34 -3.53 -7.59
CA LEU A 235 -4.44 -2.42 -7.85
C LEU A 235 -5.26 -1.16 -8.05
N THR A 236 -4.88 -0.05 -7.42
CA THR A 236 -5.49 1.24 -7.79
C THR A 236 -5.04 1.64 -9.18
N GLY A 237 -5.97 2.11 -10.00
CA GLY A 237 -5.69 2.53 -11.36
C GLY A 237 -6.70 3.53 -11.89
N PRO A 238 -6.68 3.79 -13.20
CA PRO A 238 -7.70 4.57 -13.90
C PRO A 238 -9.13 4.21 -13.45
N ASN A 239 -9.85 5.21 -12.93
CA ASN A 239 -11.26 5.13 -12.49
C ASN A 239 -11.58 4.24 -11.26
N GLY A 240 -10.61 3.58 -10.63
CA GLY A 240 -10.89 2.77 -9.45
C GLY A 240 -9.89 1.65 -9.19
N ILE A 241 -10.38 0.48 -8.78
CA ILE A 241 -9.54 -0.67 -8.43
C ILE A 241 -9.57 -1.70 -9.55
N TRP A 242 -8.45 -1.85 -10.24
CA TRP A 242 -8.22 -2.87 -11.25
C TRP A 242 -7.97 -4.21 -10.58
N VAL A 243 -8.68 -5.25 -11.04
CA VAL A 243 -8.58 -6.59 -10.48
C VAL A 243 -7.99 -7.52 -11.53
N PHE A 244 -6.87 -8.14 -11.21
CA PHE A 244 -6.19 -9.12 -12.04
C PHE A 244 -6.27 -10.51 -11.41
N ALA A 245 -6.53 -11.52 -12.23
CA ALA A 245 -6.38 -12.91 -11.80
C ALA A 245 -4.90 -13.27 -11.57
N PRO A 246 -4.58 -14.37 -10.86
CA PRO A 246 -3.19 -14.77 -10.59
C PRO A 246 -2.33 -15.00 -11.84
N ASP A 247 -2.95 -15.23 -13.00
CA ASP A 247 -2.27 -15.41 -14.29
C ASP A 247 -2.04 -14.10 -15.06
N GLY A 248 -2.40 -12.94 -14.48
CA GLY A 248 -2.27 -11.62 -15.09
C GLY A 248 -3.49 -11.21 -15.93
N THR A 249 -4.55 -12.02 -16.02
CA THR A 249 -5.76 -11.64 -16.75
C THR A 249 -6.48 -10.49 -16.04
N HIS A 250 -6.66 -9.36 -16.72
CA HIS A 250 -7.46 -8.24 -16.22
C HIS A 250 -8.95 -8.61 -16.21
N LEU A 251 -9.53 -8.72 -15.01
CA LEU A 251 -10.93 -9.11 -14.80
C LEU A 251 -11.90 -7.93 -14.93
N GLY A 252 -11.43 -6.72 -14.60
CA GLY A 252 -12.17 -5.47 -14.71
C GLY A 252 -11.86 -4.51 -13.57
N VAL A 253 -12.71 -3.50 -13.41
CA VAL A 253 -12.49 -2.38 -12.49
C VAL A 253 -13.66 -2.25 -11.52
N ILE A 254 -13.37 -2.15 -10.22
CA ILE A 254 -14.31 -1.65 -9.21
C ILE A 254 -14.25 -0.12 -9.26
N LEU A 255 -15.32 0.51 -9.74
CA LEU A 255 -15.37 1.95 -9.98
C LEU A 255 -15.44 2.72 -8.66
N ILE A 256 -14.53 3.68 -8.48
CA ILE A 256 -14.46 4.54 -7.29
C ILE A 256 -14.73 5.99 -7.71
N PRO A 257 -15.53 6.78 -6.96
CA PRO A 257 -15.88 8.16 -7.36
C PRO A 257 -14.71 9.15 -7.40
N GLU A 258 -13.61 8.84 -6.71
CA GLU A 258 -12.39 9.65 -6.65
C GLU A 258 -11.19 8.82 -7.11
N ARG A 259 -10.09 9.50 -7.47
CA ARG A 259 -8.82 8.81 -7.79
C ARG A 259 -8.37 8.04 -6.55
N ALA A 260 -8.40 6.71 -6.66
CA ALA A 260 -7.90 5.79 -5.66
C ALA A 260 -6.37 5.92 -5.53
N ALA A 261 -5.89 5.88 -4.29
CA ALA A 261 -4.48 5.94 -3.94
C ALA A 261 -4.02 4.63 -3.29
N ASN A 262 -4.86 3.98 -2.46
CA ASN A 262 -4.47 2.71 -1.84
C ASN A 262 -5.68 1.92 -1.33
N LEU A 263 -5.45 0.70 -0.87
CA LEU A 263 -6.49 -0.21 -0.40
C LEU A 263 -5.99 -1.17 0.69
N ALA A 264 -6.91 -1.63 1.54
CA ALA A 264 -6.68 -2.69 2.52
C ALA A 264 -7.97 -3.45 2.82
N TRP A 265 -7.85 -4.74 3.14
CA TRP A 265 -8.99 -5.49 3.68
C TRP A 265 -9.11 -5.29 5.19
N GLY A 266 -10.34 -5.41 5.68
CA GLY A 266 -10.65 -5.41 7.10
C GLY A 266 -12.03 -5.98 7.38
N ASP A 267 -12.58 -5.60 8.53
CA ASP A 267 -13.67 -6.27 9.24
C ASP A 267 -13.31 -7.72 9.67
N ASP A 268 -14.19 -8.35 10.46
CA ASP A 268 -13.93 -9.64 11.13
C ASP A 268 -13.62 -10.79 10.16
N ASP A 269 -14.21 -10.75 8.96
CA ASP A 269 -14.07 -11.78 7.94
C ASP A 269 -13.06 -11.41 6.85
N TRP A 270 -12.41 -10.23 6.96
CA TRP A 270 -11.49 -9.69 5.98
C TRP A 270 -12.11 -9.53 4.58
N LYS A 271 -13.43 -9.38 4.47
CA LYS A 271 -14.13 -9.24 3.18
C LYS A 271 -14.57 -7.81 2.87
N THR A 272 -14.31 -6.86 3.75
CA THR A 272 -14.51 -5.44 3.42
C THR A 272 -13.23 -4.86 2.86
N LEU A 273 -13.28 -4.39 1.62
CA LEU A 273 -12.19 -3.66 0.98
C LEU A 273 -12.35 -2.17 1.27
N PHE A 274 -11.45 -1.61 2.07
CA PHE A 274 -11.33 -0.18 2.32
C PHE A 274 -10.42 0.44 1.25
N ILE A 275 -10.81 1.61 0.74
CA ILE A 275 -10.09 2.33 -0.32
C ILE A 275 -9.86 3.77 0.14
N THR A 276 -8.59 4.19 0.18
CA THR A 276 -8.25 5.61 0.29
C THR A 276 -8.22 6.22 -1.11
N ALA A 277 -8.99 7.28 -1.33
CA ALA A 277 -9.14 7.90 -2.63
C ALA A 277 -9.20 9.41 -2.51
N SER A 278 -8.10 10.08 -2.86
CA SER A 278 -7.97 11.53 -2.82
C SER A 278 -8.41 12.09 -1.45
N THR A 279 -9.57 12.75 -1.36
CA THR A 279 -10.02 13.43 -0.14
C THR A 279 -10.88 12.59 0.79
N SER A 280 -11.15 11.34 0.41
CA SER A 280 -12.13 10.47 1.07
C SER A 280 -11.65 9.04 1.25
N VAL A 281 -12.36 8.31 2.11
CA VAL A 281 -12.21 6.85 2.27
C VAL A 281 -13.54 6.20 1.92
N TYR A 282 -13.46 5.13 1.15
CA TYR A 282 -14.59 4.31 0.72
C TYR A 282 -14.45 2.90 1.27
N ARG A 283 -15.56 2.16 1.31
CA ARG A 283 -15.54 0.70 1.48
C ARG A 283 -16.48 0.01 0.50
N VAL A 284 -16.16 -1.23 0.17
CA VAL A 284 -17.00 -2.11 -0.65
C VAL A 284 -16.88 -3.54 -0.12
N ALA A 285 -18.00 -4.27 -0.11
CA ALA A 285 -18.01 -5.67 0.28
C ALA A 285 -17.52 -6.57 -0.87
N CYS A 286 -16.56 -7.43 -0.57
CA CYS A 286 -16.05 -8.48 -1.44
C CYS A 286 -16.62 -9.85 -1.04
N LYS A 287 -16.60 -10.80 -1.96
CA LYS A 287 -16.97 -12.21 -1.70
C LYS A 287 -15.80 -13.01 -1.15
N ILE A 288 -14.58 -12.61 -1.50
CA ILE A 288 -13.32 -13.24 -1.14
C ILE A 288 -12.59 -12.37 -0.12
N ALA A 289 -11.99 -13.01 0.88
CA ALA A 289 -11.23 -12.33 1.92
C ALA A 289 -9.85 -11.88 1.42
N GLY A 290 -9.37 -10.75 1.94
CA GLY A 290 -7.98 -10.33 1.78
C GLY A 290 -6.99 -11.21 2.53
N VAL A 291 -5.71 -11.13 2.17
CA VAL A 291 -4.64 -11.64 3.04
C VAL A 291 -4.55 -10.74 4.27
N ALA A 292 -4.69 -11.32 5.46
CA ALA A 292 -4.62 -10.59 6.72
C ALA A 292 -3.22 -10.04 6.96
N VAL A 293 -3.15 -8.78 7.40
CA VAL A 293 -1.91 -8.22 7.98
C VAL A 293 -1.70 -8.86 9.36
N PRO A 294 -0.46 -9.18 9.77
CA PRO A 294 -0.16 -9.89 11.02
C PRO A 294 -0.73 -9.29 12.31
#